data_AF-A0A1F9UR33-F1
#
_entry.id   AF-A0A1F9UR33-F1
#
_cell.length_a   1.000
_cell.length_b   1.000
_cell.length_c   1.000
_cell.angle_alpha   90.00
_cell.angle_beta   90.00
_cell.angle_gamma   90.00
#
_symmetry.space_group_name_H-M   'P 1'
#
loop_
_entity.id
_entity.type
_entity.pdbx_description
1 polymer ?
#
loop_
_entity_poly.entity_id
_entity_poly.type
_entity_poly.pdbx_seq_one_letter_code
_entity_poly.pdbx_strand_id
1 'polypeptide(L)'
;MSKHSAWRRWVGLFEDADDPRTPRFDPVHIAVVLVAAQVVIGALYWLLWTLFVYEGGLPSKVGPFLSVAVGARSLRDYGWLGAPDHQGLFEGWAANLAALLLSGLIVALLFKADRPAR
;
A
#
# COMPACT_ATOMS: atom_id res chain seq x y z
N MET A 1 -20.34 0.08 -22.04
CA MET A 1 -19.35 0.92 -21.34
C MET A 1 -18.07 0.13 -21.20
N SER A 2 -16.99 0.65 -21.78
CA SER A 2 -15.77 -0.10 -22.06
C SER A 2 -15.05 -0.58 -20.78
N LYS A 3 -14.84 -1.90 -20.67
CA LYS A 3 -13.94 -2.55 -19.69
C LYS A 3 -12.47 -2.41 -20.14
N HIS A 4 -12.01 -1.23 -20.57
CA HIS A 4 -10.58 -0.95 -20.56
C HIS A 4 -10.17 -0.75 -19.10
N SER A 5 -9.73 -1.83 -18.45
CA SER A 5 -9.21 -1.77 -17.09
C SER A 5 -8.07 -0.74 -17.06
N ALA A 6 -7.98 0.04 -15.99
CA ALA A 6 -6.88 0.98 -15.77
C ALA A 6 -5.51 0.30 -15.98
N TRP A 7 -5.43 -1.01 -15.71
CA TRP A 7 -4.32 -1.89 -16.05
C TRP A 7 -3.95 -1.89 -17.55
N ARG A 8 -4.89 -2.14 -18.46
CA ARG A 8 -4.62 -2.10 -19.91
C ARG A 8 -4.19 -0.72 -20.38
N ARG A 9 -4.73 0.35 -19.77
CA ARG A 9 -4.34 1.72 -20.09
C ARG A 9 -2.94 2.05 -19.56
N TRP A 10 -2.56 1.48 -18.42
CA TRP A 10 -1.22 1.59 -17.85
C TRP A 10 -0.19 0.78 -18.66
N VAL A 11 -0.47 -0.49 -18.92
CA VAL A 11 0.37 -1.37 -19.77
C VAL A 11 0.50 -0.80 -21.19
N GLY A 12 -0.59 -0.29 -21.77
CA GLY A 12 -0.57 0.33 -23.09
C GLY A 12 0.21 1.65 -23.20
N LEU A 13 0.64 2.26 -22.09
CA LEU A 13 1.65 3.34 -22.13
C LEU A 13 3.07 2.81 -22.40
N PHE A 14 3.26 1.50 -22.22
CA PHE A 14 4.54 0.81 -22.40
C PHE A 14 4.54 -0.13 -23.62
N GLU A 15 3.40 -0.30 -24.30
CA GLU A 15 3.35 -1.00 -25.58
C GLU A 15 3.55 0.04 -26.68
N ASP A 16 4.75 0.09 -27.27
CA ASP A 16 4.94 0.78 -28.53
C ASP A 16 4.10 0.04 -29.59
N ALA A 17 3.38 0.80 -30.42
CA ALA A 17 2.76 0.23 -31.61
C ALA A 17 3.87 -0.43 -32.45
N ASP A 18 3.62 -1.65 -32.93
CA ASP A 18 4.52 -2.41 -33.84
C ASP A 18 4.71 -1.66 -35.18
N ASP A 19 5.34 -0.49 -35.18
CA ASP A 19 5.78 0.23 -36.37
C ASP A 19 7.18 -0.28 -36.73
N PRO A 20 7.39 -0.83 -37.94
CA PRO A 20 8.70 -1.27 -38.43
C PRO A 20 9.77 -0.16 -38.46
N ARG A 21 9.38 1.11 -38.28
CA ARG A 21 10.28 2.28 -38.25
C ARG A 21 10.74 2.67 -36.85
N THR A 22 10.14 2.12 -35.81
CA THR A 22 10.51 2.43 -34.42
C THR A 22 11.90 1.84 -34.11
N PRO A 23 12.80 2.58 -33.44
CA PRO A 23 14.07 2.02 -33.00
C PRO A 23 13.83 0.76 -32.15
N ARG A 24 14.56 -0.33 -32.41
CA ARG A 24 14.49 -1.58 -31.61
C ARG A 24 14.83 -1.37 -30.12
N PHE A 25 15.38 -0.22 -29.77
CA PHE A 25 15.76 0.17 -28.42
C PHE A 25 15.47 1.66 -28.23
N ASP A 26 14.45 1.99 -27.44
CA ASP A 26 14.21 3.36 -26.96
C ASP A 26 14.76 3.50 -25.53
N PRO A 27 15.88 4.21 -25.31
CA PRO A 27 16.44 4.42 -23.98
C PRO A 27 15.49 5.20 -23.07
N VAL A 28 14.61 6.04 -23.63
CA VAL A 28 13.63 6.82 -22.85
C VAL A 28 12.59 5.88 -22.26
N HIS A 29 12.06 4.97 -23.08
CA HIS A 29 11.13 3.93 -22.63
C HIS A 29 11.71 3.13 -21.44
N ILE A 30 12.95 2.64 -21.56
CA ILE A 30 13.60 1.87 -20.48
C ILE A 30 13.76 2.71 -19.21
N ALA A 31 14.20 3.96 -19.34
CA ALA A 31 14.34 4.86 -18.19
C ALA A 31 12.98 5.07 -17.48
N VAL A 32 11.89 5.26 -18.23
CA VAL A 32 10.55 5.43 -17.68
C VAL A 32 10.08 4.17 -16.95
N VAL A 33 10.27 2.99 -17.53
CA VAL A 33 9.93 1.71 -16.89
C VAL A 33 10.69 1.51 -15.59
N LEU A 34 12.00 1.76 -15.58
CA LEU A 34 12.83 1.62 -14.39
C LEU A 34 12.43 2.58 -13.28
N VAL A 35 12.18 3.86 -13.60
CA VAL A 35 11.72 4.85 -12.62
C VAL A 35 10.34 4.48 -12.09
N ALA A 36 9.40 4.08 -12.96
CA ALA A 36 8.07 3.65 -12.54
C ALA A 36 8.14 2.44 -11.61
N ALA A 37 8.95 1.43 -11.95
CA ALA A 37 9.15 0.25 -11.10
C ALA A 37 9.75 0.64 -9.74
N GLN A 38 10.75 1.51 -9.71
CA GLN A 38 11.37 1.97 -8.47
C GLN A 38 10.38 2.72 -7.57
N VAL A 39 9.55 3.59 -8.14
CA VAL A 39 8.50 4.31 -7.40
C VAL A 39 7.48 3.33 -6.81
N VAL A 40 7.03 2.35 -7.60
CA VAL A 40 6.08 1.33 -7.13
C VAL A 40 6.67 0.50 -6.00
N ILE A 41 7.89 -0.01 -6.17
CA ILE A 41 8.59 -0.80 -5.14
C ILE A 41 8.79 0.03 -3.87
N GLY A 42 9.22 1.29 -4.01
CA GLY A 42 9.40 2.20 -2.89
C GLY A 42 8.09 2.46 -2.13
N ALA A 43 7.00 2.69 -2.85
CA ALA A 43 5.68 2.88 -2.23
C ALA A 43 5.21 1.62 -1.49
N LEU A 44 5.36 0.44 -2.09
CA LEU A 44 5.03 -0.84 -1.45
C LEU A 44 5.88 -1.10 -0.20
N TYR A 45 7.19 -0.81 -0.28
CA TYR A 45 8.09 -0.89 0.86
C TYR A 45 7.62 0.01 2.00
N TRP A 46 7.33 1.28 1.72
CA TRP A 46 6.87 2.21 2.75
C TRP A 46 5.53 1.81 3.36
N LEU A 47 4.57 1.30 2.57
CA LEU A 47 3.31 0.78 3.10
C LEU A 47 3.55 -0.38 4.07
N LEU A 48 4.39 -1.35 3.69
CA LEU A 48 4.70 -2.51 4.53
C LEU A 48 5.50 -2.10 5.78
N TRP A 49 6.49 -1.22 5.62
CA TRP A 49 7.28 -0.70 6.73
C TRP A 49 6.42 0.09 7.70
N THR A 50 5.53 0.96 7.21
CA THR A 50 4.55 1.65 8.06
C THR A 50 3.61 0.67 8.74
N LEU A 51 3.20 -0.40 8.08
CA LEU A 51 2.29 -1.39 8.69
C LEU A 51 2.97 -2.23 9.79
N PHE A 52 4.24 -2.61 9.61
CA PHE A 52 4.92 -3.59 10.48
C PHE A 52 5.98 -3.01 11.42
N VAL A 53 6.53 -1.84 11.13
CA VAL A 53 7.70 -1.30 11.83
C VAL A 53 7.45 0.07 12.45
N TYR A 54 6.81 1.00 11.72
CA TYR A 54 6.57 2.36 12.19
C TYR A 54 5.82 2.40 13.53
N GLU A 55 6.42 3.07 14.53
CA GLU A 55 5.93 3.17 15.92
C GLU A 55 5.57 1.80 16.52
N GLY A 56 6.40 0.79 16.25
CA GLY A 56 6.19 -0.59 16.70
C GLY A 56 5.22 -1.42 15.83
N GLY A 57 4.66 -0.83 14.77
CA GLY A 57 3.79 -1.51 13.81
C GLY A 57 2.41 -1.87 14.36
N LEU A 58 1.56 -2.41 13.48
CA LEU A 58 0.22 -2.88 13.83
C LEU A 58 0.23 -4.15 14.71
N PRO A 59 1.09 -5.17 14.46
CA PRO A 59 1.02 -6.43 15.22
C PRO A 59 1.20 -6.25 16.73
N SER A 60 2.07 -5.35 17.17
CA SER A 60 2.30 -5.05 18.59
C SER A 60 1.08 -4.43 19.28
N LYS A 61 0.18 -3.82 18.51
CA LYS A 61 -1.02 -3.13 19.00
C LYS A 61 -2.25 -4.04 19.07
N VAL A 62 -2.25 -5.19 18.40
CA VAL A 62 -3.43 -6.09 18.32
C VAL A 62 -3.82 -6.64 19.69
N GLY A 63 -2.88 -7.22 20.43
CA GLY A 63 -3.15 -7.79 21.76
C GLY A 63 -3.68 -6.73 22.77
N PRO A 64 -2.98 -5.60 22.93
CA PRO A 64 -3.44 -4.46 23.73
C PRO A 64 -4.80 -3.89 23.29
N PHE A 65 -5.06 -3.81 21.99
CA PHE A 65 -6.36 -3.39 21.49
C PHE A 65 -7.47 -4.36 21.93
N LEU A 66 -7.24 -5.67 21.79
CA LEU A 66 -8.21 -6.68 22.21
C LEU A 66 -8.44 -6.68 23.72
N SER A 67 -7.39 -6.49 24.53
CA SER A 67 -7.52 -6.44 26.00
C SER A 67 -8.36 -5.26 26.47
N VAL A 68 -8.25 -4.11 25.79
CA VAL A 68 -9.11 -2.94 26.03
C VAL A 68 -10.52 -3.19 25.52
N ALA A 69 -10.69 -3.80 24.35
CA ALA A 69 -11.99 -4.08 23.76
C ALA A 69 -12.85 -5.03 24.62
N VAL A 70 -12.23 -6.01 25.28
CA VAL A 70 -12.92 -6.92 26.22
C VAL A 70 -13.01 -6.37 27.65
N GLY A 71 -12.52 -5.14 27.88
CA GLY A 71 -12.56 -4.47 29.19
C GLY A 71 -11.59 -5.04 30.24
N ALA A 72 -10.61 -5.85 29.84
CA ALA A 72 -9.62 -6.40 30.76
C ALA A 72 -8.55 -5.38 31.19
N ARG A 73 -8.30 -4.36 30.36
CA ARG A 73 -7.36 -3.25 30.60
C ARG A 73 -7.95 -1.93 30.11
N SER A 74 -7.45 -0.83 30.64
CA SER A 74 -7.78 0.52 30.16
C SER A 74 -6.74 1.03 29.16
N LEU A 75 -7.08 2.02 28.33
CA LEU A 75 -6.11 2.69 27.45
C LEU A 75 -4.95 3.33 28.24
N ARG A 76 -5.23 3.83 29.45
CA ARG A 76 -4.22 4.44 30.32
C ARG A 76 -3.18 3.43 30.79
N ASP A 77 -3.54 2.15 30.91
CA ASP A 77 -2.61 1.08 31.28
C ASP A 77 -1.52 0.88 30.22
N TYR A 78 -1.78 1.32 28.99
CA TYR A 78 -0.85 1.30 27.86
C TYR A 78 -0.23 2.69 27.55
N GLY A 79 -0.32 3.63 28.50
CA GLY A 79 0.30 4.94 28.40
C GLY A 79 -0.49 5.96 27.58
N TRP A 80 -1.75 5.69 27.24
CA TRP A 80 -2.58 6.67 26.53
C TRP A 80 -3.02 7.80 27.48
N LEU A 81 -2.53 9.01 27.23
CA LEU A 81 -2.88 10.23 27.97
C LEU A 81 -3.73 11.19 27.14
N GLY A 82 -3.64 11.12 25.81
CA GLY A 82 -4.44 11.95 24.90
C GLY A 82 -3.93 11.91 23.46
N ALA A 83 -4.78 12.26 22.51
CA ALA A 83 -4.39 12.46 21.10
C ALA A 83 -4.16 13.96 20.83
N PRO A 84 -3.21 14.34 19.95
CA PRO A 84 -2.43 13.47 19.07
C PRO A 84 -1.07 12.99 19.64
N ASP A 85 -0.49 13.66 20.64
CA ASP A 85 0.95 13.51 20.93
C ASP A 85 1.29 12.52 22.07
N HIS A 86 0.28 11.97 22.77
CA HIS A 86 0.50 11.13 23.95
C HIS A 86 -0.37 9.86 23.91
N GLN A 87 -0.18 9.08 22.85
CA GLN A 87 -0.95 7.85 22.59
C GLN A 87 -0.28 6.59 23.16
N GLY A 88 0.94 6.71 23.70
CA GLY A 88 1.66 5.61 24.33
C GLY A 88 1.91 4.47 23.35
N LEU A 89 1.57 3.24 23.75
CA LEU A 89 1.75 2.06 22.88
C LEU A 89 0.98 2.15 21.55
N PHE A 90 -0.06 2.98 21.48
CA PHE A 90 -0.87 3.14 20.27
C PHE A 90 -0.37 4.25 19.34
N GLU A 91 0.81 4.83 19.59
CA GLU A 91 1.42 5.80 18.67
C GLU A 91 1.50 5.27 17.24
N GLY A 92 1.20 6.13 16.27
CA GLY A 92 1.18 5.77 14.86
C GLY A 92 0.02 4.85 14.42
N TRP A 93 -0.96 4.50 15.28
CA TRP A 93 -2.05 3.59 14.89
C TRP A 93 -2.84 4.04 13.66
N ALA A 94 -3.07 5.35 13.51
CA ALA A 94 -3.77 5.91 12.36
C ALA A 94 -2.98 5.69 11.05
N ALA A 95 -1.65 5.85 11.10
CA ALA A 95 -0.78 5.56 9.97
C ALA A 95 -0.71 4.06 9.66
N ASN A 96 -0.62 3.21 10.70
CA ASN A 96 -0.67 1.76 10.52
C ASN A 96 -1.99 1.32 9.87
N LEU A 97 -3.13 1.90 10.29
CA LEU A 97 -4.46 1.61 9.74
C LEU A 97 -4.59 2.10 8.29
N ALA A 98 -4.12 3.31 7.99
CA ALA A 98 -4.09 3.82 6.63
C ALA A 98 -3.25 2.92 5.71
N ALA A 99 -2.07 2.48 6.17
CA ALA A 99 -1.21 1.55 5.43
C ALA A 99 -1.89 0.20 5.19
N LEU A 100 -2.61 -0.34 6.19
CA LEU A 100 -3.38 -1.57 6.05
C LEU A 100 -4.47 -1.44 4.98
N LEU A 101 -5.24 -0.35 5.03
CA LEU A 101 -6.34 -0.10 4.09
C LEU A 101 -5.82 0.07 2.66
N LEU A 102 -4.75 0.84 2.47
CA LEU A 102 -4.13 1.03 1.15
C LEU A 102 -3.54 -0.28 0.61
N SER A 103 -2.87 -1.07 1.46
CA SER A 103 -2.35 -2.38 1.07
C SER A 103 -3.48 -3.32 0.65
N GLY A 104 -4.56 -3.38 1.44
CA GLY A 104 -5.74 -4.18 1.13
C GLY A 104 -6.43 -3.73 -0.17
N LEU A 105 -6.51 -2.41 -0.42
CA LEU A 105 -7.05 -1.86 -1.66
C LEU A 105 -6.20 -2.27 -2.86
N ILE A 106 -4.86 -2.18 -2.78
CA ILE A 106 -3.96 -2.62 -3.84
C ILE A 106 -4.19 -4.10 -4.16
N VAL A 107 -4.22 -4.96 -3.13
CA VAL A 107 -4.50 -6.39 -3.32
C VAL A 107 -5.87 -6.62 -3.96
N ALA A 108 -6.91 -5.92 -3.51
CA ALA A 108 -8.25 -6.05 -4.07
C ALA A 108 -8.32 -5.60 -5.54
N LEU A 109 -7.62 -4.52 -5.90
CA LEU A 109 -7.53 -4.04 -7.27
C LEU A 109 -6.76 -5.01 -8.16
N LEU A 110 -5.65 -5.58 -7.69
CA LEU A 110 -4.90 -6.61 -8.40
C LEU A 110 -5.73 -7.86 -8.62
N PHE A 111 -6.41 -8.35 -7.57
CA PHE A 111 -7.30 -9.50 -7.67
C PHE A 111 -8.47 -9.25 -8.64
N LYS A 112 -9.01 -8.03 -8.67
CA LYS A 112 -10.02 -7.63 -9.64
C LYS A 112 -9.47 -7.58 -11.08
N ALA A 113 -8.22 -7.14 -11.25
CA ALA A 113 -7.58 -7.05 -12.56
C ALA A 113 -7.23 -8.43 -13.14
N ASP A 114 -6.87 -9.38 -12.27
CA ASP A 114 -6.51 -10.76 -12.63
C ASP A 114 -7.73 -11.64 -12.99
N ARG A 115 -8.94 -11.26 -12.54
CA ARG A 115 -10.14 -12.04 -12.84
C ARG A 115 -10.39 -12.10 -14.36
N PRO A 116 -10.48 -13.31 -14.95
CA PRO A 116 -10.84 -13.46 -16.36
C PRO A 116 -12.22 -12.86 -16.57
N ALA A 117 -12.36 -12.05 -17.63
CA ALA A 117 -13.63 -11.48 -18.02
C ALA A 117 -14.60 -12.62 -18.37
N ARG A 118 -15.47 -12.98 -17.41
CA ARG A 118 -16.71 -13.67 -17.73
C ARG A 118 -17.66 -12.72 -18.47
#